data_AF-A0A929N4C3-F1
#
_entry.id   AF-A0A929N4C3-F1
#
_cell.length_a   1.000
_cell.length_b   1.000
_cell.length_c   1.000
_cell.angle_alpha   90.00
_cell.angle_beta   90.00
_cell.angle_gamma   90.00
#
_symmetry.space_group_name_H-M   'P 1'
#
loop_
_entity.id
_entity.type
_entity.pdbx_description
1 polymer ?
#
loop_
_entity_poly.entity_id
_entity_poly.type
_entity_poly.pdbx_seq_one_letter_code
_entity_poly.pdbx_strand_id
1 'polypeptide(L)'
;TWFVPNLTGEGAFKSVYDVMNNWGANHGAISYGHIGGQLITLASMLRIPVNMHNVPEERVFRPKAWSLFGTESPEGADFRACQTFGPMYR
;
A
#
# COMPACT_ATOMS: atom_id res chain seq x y z
N THR A 1 -21.64 -6.48 -5.99
CA THR A 1 -21.24 -6.59 -4.57
C THR A 1 -21.36 -5.24 -3.92
N TRP A 2 -22.10 -5.12 -2.82
CA TRP A 2 -22.07 -3.92 -1.98
C TRP A 2 -20.83 -4.00 -1.08
N PHE A 3 -19.96 -3.00 -1.14
CA PHE A 3 -18.67 -2.99 -0.45
C PHE A 3 -18.54 -1.77 0.46
N VAL A 4 -17.97 -1.96 1.65
CA VAL A 4 -17.69 -0.90 2.62
C VAL A 4 -16.22 -1.01 3.04
N PRO A 5 -15.38 -0.01 2.77
CA PRO A 5 -13.98 -0.03 3.20
C PRO A 5 -13.87 0.24 4.71
N ASN A 6 -12.87 -0.35 5.36
CA ASN A 6 -12.46 0.10 6.69
C ASN A 6 -11.88 1.52 6.59
N LEU A 7 -12.40 2.43 7.41
CA LEU A 7 -11.91 3.80 7.51
C LEU A 7 -10.86 3.89 8.62
N THR A 8 -9.87 4.76 8.42
CA THR A 8 -8.82 5.04 9.41
C THR A 8 -8.93 6.44 9.99
N GLY A 9 -9.66 7.34 9.34
CA GLY A 9 -9.70 8.76 9.69
C GLY A 9 -8.52 9.57 9.13
N GLU A 10 -7.63 8.92 8.37
CA GLU A 10 -6.41 9.51 7.84
C GLU A 10 -6.30 9.31 6.32
N GLY A 11 -5.51 10.16 5.66
CA GLY A 11 -5.22 10.05 4.22
C GLY A 11 -6.47 9.88 3.34
N ALA A 12 -6.43 8.89 2.45
CA ALA A 12 -7.51 8.53 1.53
C ALA A 12 -8.65 7.70 2.19
N PHE A 13 -8.54 7.37 3.47
CA PHE A 13 -9.50 6.52 4.21
C PHE A 13 -10.24 7.31 5.31
N LYS A 14 -10.44 8.61 5.08
CA LYS A 14 -11.24 9.50 5.94
C LYS A 14 -12.74 9.26 5.80
N SER A 15 -13.20 8.97 4.59
CA SER A 15 -14.60 8.65 4.29
C SER A 15 -14.70 7.65 3.14
N VAL A 16 -15.86 7.02 2.98
CA VAL A 16 -16.13 6.13 1.83
C VAL A 16 -15.98 6.88 0.50
N TYR A 17 -16.35 8.16 0.48
CA TYR A 17 -16.15 9.04 -0.67
C TYR A 17 -14.67 9.19 -0.99
N ASP A 18 -13.83 9.46 0.01
CA ASP A 18 -12.40 9.64 -0.21
C ASP A 18 -11.74 8.38 -0.75
N VAL A 19 -12.17 7.20 -0.32
CA VAL A 19 -11.67 5.93 -0.87
C VAL A 19 -11.97 5.84 -2.38
N MET A 20 -13.19 6.19 -2.79
CA MET A 20 -13.59 6.16 -4.19
C MET A 20 -12.90 7.27 -5.01
N ASN A 21 -12.81 8.48 -4.47
CA ASN A 21 -12.23 9.64 -5.14
C ASN A 21 -10.72 9.50 -5.38
N ASN A 22 -10.03 8.71 -4.55
CA ASN A 22 -8.60 8.40 -4.72
C ASN A 22 -8.35 7.10 -5.50
N TRP A 23 -9.40 6.40 -5.95
CA TRP A 23 -9.23 5.16 -6.70
C TRP A 23 -8.76 5.44 -8.13
N GLY A 24 -7.64 4.84 -8.53
CA GLY A 24 -6.92 5.21 -9.76
C GLY A 24 -7.44 4.64 -11.08
N ALA A 25 -8.54 3.87 -11.07
CA ALA A 25 -9.09 3.21 -12.26
C ALA A 25 -10.61 3.00 -12.16
N ASN A 26 -11.26 2.66 -13.27
CA ASN A 26 -12.69 2.30 -13.27
C ASN A 26 -12.95 0.84 -12.83
N HIS A 27 -11.90 0.04 -12.62
CA HIS A 27 -11.99 -1.36 -12.18
C HIS A 27 -11.24 -1.59 -10.87
N GLY A 28 -11.56 -2.70 -10.19
CA GLY A 28 -10.85 -3.20 -9.02
C GLY A 28 -10.93 -4.73 -8.94
N ALA A 29 -10.01 -5.35 -8.21
CA ALA A 29 -10.01 -6.78 -7.94
C ALA A 29 -10.35 -7.03 -6.46
N ILE A 30 -11.31 -7.91 -6.21
CA ILE A 30 -11.78 -8.22 -4.85
C ILE A 30 -11.39 -9.67 -4.52
N SER A 31 -10.68 -9.85 -3.40
CA SER A 31 -10.37 -11.16 -2.81
C SER A 31 -11.14 -11.35 -1.51
N TYR A 32 -11.51 -12.60 -1.20
CA TYR A 32 -11.93 -12.96 0.15
C TYR A 32 -10.75 -12.84 1.13
N GLY A 33 -11.04 -12.43 2.38
CA GLY A 33 -10.07 -12.24 3.45
C GLY A 33 -9.31 -10.91 3.44
N HIS A 34 -8.75 -10.52 4.58
CA HIS A 34 -7.97 -9.28 4.72
C HIS A 34 -6.48 -9.49 4.39
N ILE A 35 -6.19 -9.61 3.09
CA ILE A 35 -4.85 -9.92 2.55
C ILE A 35 -3.95 -8.69 2.30
N GLY A 36 -4.35 -7.50 2.72
CA GLY A 36 -3.62 -6.25 2.43
C GLY A 36 -2.14 -6.28 2.84
N GLY A 37 -1.82 -6.80 4.04
CA GLY A 37 -0.43 -6.94 4.47
C GLY A 37 0.40 -7.89 3.60
N GLN A 38 -0.21 -8.96 3.08
CA GLN A 38 0.45 -9.89 2.16
C GLN A 38 0.72 -9.21 0.81
N LEU A 39 -0.22 -8.40 0.31
CA LEU A 39 -0.04 -7.61 -0.90
C LEU A 39 1.08 -6.56 -0.75
N ILE A 40 1.17 -5.90 0.41
CA ILE A 40 2.27 -4.95 0.69
C ILE A 40 3.63 -5.66 0.68
N THR A 41 3.73 -6.83 1.32
CA THR A 41 4.97 -7.63 1.29
C THR A 41 5.32 -8.04 -0.14
N LEU A 42 4.36 -8.58 -0.89
CA LEU A 42 4.56 -8.97 -2.29
C LEU A 42 4.98 -7.77 -3.16
N ALA A 43 4.32 -6.63 -3.02
CA ALA A 43 4.64 -5.41 -3.77
C ALA A 43 6.08 -4.95 -3.48
N SER A 44 6.51 -4.98 -2.21
CA SER A 44 7.90 -4.66 -1.86
C SER A 44 8.91 -5.65 -2.44
N MET A 45 8.59 -6.96 -2.48
CA MET A 45 9.42 -7.96 -3.16
C MET A 45 9.54 -7.67 -4.66
N LEU A 46 8.52 -7.11 -5.29
CA LEU A 46 8.51 -6.78 -6.72
C LEU A 46 8.95 -5.34 -7.02
N ARG A 47 9.25 -4.54 -5.98
CA ARG A 47 9.57 -3.11 -6.04
C ARG A 47 8.48 -2.27 -6.73
N ILE A 48 7.22 -2.59 -6.40
CA ILE A 48 6.04 -1.82 -6.81
C ILE A 48 5.64 -0.97 -5.60
N PRO A 49 5.67 0.37 -5.70
CA PRO A 49 5.30 1.24 -4.59
C PRO A 49 3.80 1.17 -4.32
N VAL A 50 3.42 1.18 -3.03
CA VAL A 50 2.02 1.19 -2.60
C VAL A 50 1.62 2.62 -2.27
N ASN A 51 0.80 3.24 -3.12
CA ASN A 51 0.36 4.63 -2.98
C ASN A 51 -0.87 4.82 -2.07
N MET A 52 -1.58 3.74 -1.74
CA MET A 52 -2.82 3.79 -0.95
C MET A 52 -3.09 2.43 -0.29
N HIS A 53 -3.15 2.39 1.04
CA HIS A 53 -3.64 1.22 1.80
C HIS A 53 -4.21 1.64 3.17
N ASN A 54 -5.13 0.85 3.72
CA ASN A 54 -5.67 0.99 5.09
C ASN A 54 -5.25 -0.16 6.01
N VAL A 55 -4.17 -0.85 5.66
CA VAL A 55 -3.57 -1.89 6.51
C VAL A 55 -2.95 -1.22 7.75
N PRO A 56 -3.21 -1.73 8.97
CA PRO A 56 -2.55 -1.26 10.19
C PRO A 56 -1.03 -1.37 10.09
N GLU A 57 -0.32 -0.40 10.66
CA GLU A 57 1.14 -0.27 10.53
C GLU A 57 1.89 -1.52 11.02
N GLU A 58 1.42 -2.16 12.09
CA GLU A 58 2.01 -3.37 12.66
C GLU A 58 1.94 -4.59 11.71
N ARG A 59 1.13 -4.52 10.65
CA ARG A 59 1.03 -5.55 9.60
C ARG A 59 1.81 -5.20 8.34
N VAL A 60 2.45 -4.03 8.29
CA VAL A 60 3.33 -3.63 7.18
C VAL A 60 4.66 -4.36 7.33
N PHE A 61 4.93 -5.29 6.43
CA PHE A 61 6.17 -6.05 6.41
C PHE A 61 6.85 -5.96 5.05
N ARG A 62 8.06 -5.40 5.04
CA ARG A 62 8.91 -5.18 3.86
C ARG A 62 10.35 -5.63 4.15
N PRO A 63 11.22 -5.81 3.14
CA PRO A 63 12.63 -6.10 3.38
C PRO A 63 13.28 -5.04 4.27
N LYS A 64 14.18 -5.47 5.18
CA LYS A 64 14.82 -4.58 6.17
C LYS A 64 15.46 -3.34 5.55
N ALA A 65 15.94 -3.42 4.31
CA ALA A 65 16.52 -2.30 3.58
C ALA A 65 15.58 -1.09 3.46
N TRP A 66 14.25 -1.27 3.45
CA TRP A 66 13.29 -0.17 3.35
C TRP A 66 13.42 0.85 4.49
N SER A 67 13.74 0.41 5.71
CA SER A 67 13.89 1.32 6.85
C SER A 67 15.10 2.25 6.70
N LEU A 68 16.08 1.88 5.87
CA LEU A 68 17.24 2.73 5.57
C LEU A 68 16.87 3.90 4.65
N PHE A 69 15.73 3.85 3.97
CA PHE A 69 15.19 4.95 3.18
C PHE A 69 14.34 5.91 4.00
N GLY A 70 14.19 5.69 5.32
CA GLY A 70 13.45 6.52 6.26
C GLY A 70 12.43 5.72 7.07
N THR A 71 12.19 6.15 8.31
CA THR A 71 11.27 5.48 9.25
C THR A 71 10.07 6.33 9.63
N GLU A 72 10.16 7.66 9.51
CA GLU A 72 9.06 8.59 9.86
C GLU A 72 7.92 8.59 8.83
N SER A 73 8.25 8.34 7.56
CA SER A 73 7.28 8.25 6.46
C SER A 73 7.43 6.91 5.73
N PRO A 74 6.69 5.87 6.15
CA PRO A 74 6.73 4.56 5.52
C PRO A 74 6.34 4.57 4.04
N GLU A 75 5.47 5.50 3.63
CA GLU A 75 5.11 5.72 2.22
C GLU A 75 6.31 6.30 1.46
N GLY A 76 6.90 7.41 1.92
CA GLY A 76 8.04 8.02 1.26
C GLY A 76 9.24 7.08 1.16
N ALA A 77 9.47 6.26 2.20
CA ALA A 77 10.51 5.23 2.18
C ALA A 77 10.24 4.16 1.11
N ASP A 78 8.97 3.76 0.90
CA ASP A 78 8.59 2.79 -0.12
C ASP A 78 8.88 3.28 -1.54
N PHE A 79 8.49 4.52 -1.83
CA PHE A 79 8.75 5.14 -3.14
C PHE A 79 10.25 5.23 -3.43
N ARG A 80 11.04 5.70 -2.46
CA ARG A 80 12.50 5.80 -2.62
C ARG A 80 13.13 4.43 -2.82
N ALA A 81 12.79 3.44 -1.99
CA ALA A 81 13.32 2.10 -2.11
C ALA A 81 12.96 1.44 -3.45
N CYS A 82 11.71 1.54 -3.88
CA CYS A 82 11.26 1.00 -5.17
C CYS A 82 11.98 1.67 -6.34
N GLN A 83 12.14 3.00 -6.28
CA GLN A 83 12.89 3.75 -7.30
C GLN A 83 14.37 3.34 -7.35
N THR A 84 15.02 3.18 -6.19
CA THR A 84 16.45 2.83 -6.11
C THR A 84 16.73 1.40 -6.58
N PHE A 85 15.92 0.43 -6.17
CA PHE A 85 16.16 -0.98 -6.53
C PHE A 85 15.64 -1.34 -7.93
N GLY A 86 14.67 -0.59 -8.46
CA GLY A 86 14.09 -0.84 -9.79
C GLY A 86 13.34 -2.18 -9.89
N PRO A 87 12.83 -2.55 -11.08
CA PRO A 87 12.10 -3.81 -11.27
C PRO A 87 13.02 -5.03 -11.09
N MET A 88 12.44 -6.17 -10.68
CA MET A 88 13.20 -7.41 -10.43
C MET A 88 13.90 -7.97 -11.67
N TYR A 89 13.28 -7.82 -12.84
CA TYR A 89 13.80 -8.28 -14.11
C TYR A 89 13.80 -7.11 -15.08
N ARG A 90 14.89 -6.95 -15.82
CA ARG A 90 15.07 -5.89 -16.82
C ARG A 90 15.97 -6.38 -17.94
#